data_AF-A0A9C7UWI1-F1
#
_entry.id   AF-A0A9C7UWI1-F1
#
_cell.length_a   1.000
_cell.length_b   1.000
_cell.length_c   1.000
_cell.angle_alpha   90.00
_cell.angle_beta   90.00
_cell.angle_gamma   90.00
#
_symmetry.space_group_name_H-M   'P 1'
#
loop_
_entity.id
_entity.type
_entity.pdbx_description
1 polymer ?
#
loop_
_entity_poly.entity_id
_entity_poly.type
_entity_poly.pdbx_seq_one_letter_code
_entity_poly.pdbx_strand_id
1 'polypeptide(L)' 'MFDKLGAKGIAGLLVLLAGISVIAIKSVIIAAGIGLVVIGFVLAAWGLVSGMLSSFGMGGMMGGFE' A
#
# COMPACT_ATOMS: atom_id res chain seq x y z
N MET A 1 2.78 -4.23 11.72
CA MET A 1 1.86 -3.08 11.56
C MET A 1 0.41 -3.50 11.29
N PHE A 2 0.09 -4.80 11.26
CA PHE A 2 -1.30 -5.26 11.07
C PHE A 2 -2.26 -4.69 12.12
N ASP A 3 -1.79 -4.43 13.34
CA ASP A 3 -2.54 -3.74 14.38
C ASP A 3 -2.92 -2.28 14.03
N LYS A 4 -2.18 -1.63 13.11
CA LYS A 4 -2.46 -0.27 12.62
C LYS A 4 -3.30 -0.23 11.34
N LEU A 5 -3.50 -1.37 10.64
CA LEU A 5 -4.34 -1.43 9.44
C LEU A 5 -5.84 -1.36 9.77
N GLY A 6 -6.21 -1.67 11.03
CA GLY A 6 -7.60 -1.85 11.43
C GLY A 6 -8.29 -3.02 10.71
N ALA A 7 -9.48 -3.40 11.16
CA ALA A 7 -10.22 -4.52 10.57
C ALA A 7 -10.46 -4.37 9.06
N LYS A 8 -10.68 -3.13 8.60
CA LYS A 8 -10.93 -2.82 7.19
C LYS A 8 -9.69 -2.98 6.31
N GLY A 9 -8.50 -2.57 6.78
CA GLY A 9 -7.26 -2.74 6.04
C GLY A 9 -6.86 -4.20 5.89
N ILE A 10 -7.02 -4.99 6.96
CA ILE A 10 -6.76 -6.44 6.92
C ILE A 10 -7.73 -7.14 5.96
N ALA A 11 -9.03 -6.84 6.04
CA ALA A 11 -10.02 -7.38 5.12
C ALA A 11 -9.72 -7.04 3.66
N GLY A 12 -9.31 -5.80 3.38
CA GLY A 12 -8.90 -5.37 2.05
C GLY A 12 -7.68 -6.14 1.53
N LEU A 13 -6.66 -6.36 2.37
CA LEU A 13 -5.49 -7.15 2.01
C LEU A 13 -5.85 -8.61 1.71
N LEU A 14 -6.74 -9.22 2.49
CA LEU A 14 -7.21 -10.59 2.25
C LEU A 14 -7.95 -10.70 0.92
N VAL A 15 -8.83 -9.75 0.60
CA VAL A 15 -9.54 -9.71 -0.68
C VAL A 15 -8.57 -9.51 -1.85
N LEU A 16 -7.57 -8.63 -1.68
CA LEU A 16 -6.53 -8.40 -2.69
C LEU A 16 -5.74 -9.68 -2.98
N LEU A 17 -5.26 -10.35 -1.94
CA LEU A 17 -4.52 -11.61 -2.06
C LEU A 17 -5.40 -12.69 -2.70
N ALA A 18 -6.67 -12.81 -2.29
CA ALA A 18 -7.61 -13.74 -2.90
C ALA A 18 -7.79 -13.48 -4.40
N GLY A 19 -7.98 -12.23 -4.81
CA GLY A 19 -8.11 -11.85 -6.21
C GLY A 19 -6.87 -12.21 -7.04
N ILE A 20 -5.67 -11.90 -6.53
CA ILE A 20 -4.41 -12.25 -7.21
C ILE A 20 -4.26 -13.78 -7.29
N SER A 21 -4.59 -14.52 -6.24
CA SER A 21 -4.54 -15.99 -6.24
C SER A 21 -5.51 -16.59 -7.27
N VAL A 22 -6.73 -16.07 -7.41
CA VAL A 22 -7.68 -16.53 -8.44
C VAL A 22 -7.12 -16.33 -9.85
N ILE A 23 -6.48 -15.18 -10.10
CA ILE A 23 -5.88 -14.87 -11.41
C ILE A 23 -4.67 -15.76 -11.68
N ALA A 24 -3.87 -16.05 -10.66
CA ALA A 24 -2.68 -16.89 -10.77
C ALA A 24 -3.00 -18.32 -11.22
N ILE A 25 -4.18 -18.85 -10.90
CA ILE A 25 -4.64 -20.17 -11.37
C ILE A 25 -4.77 -20.21 -12.89
N LYS A 26 -5.13 -19.09 -13.53
CA LYS A 26 -5.40 -19.05 -14.98
C LYS A 26 -4.23 -18.48 -15.78
N SER A 27 -3.51 -17.50 -15.24
CA SER A 27 -2.30 -16.98 -15.87
C SER A 27 -1.40 -16.29 -14.84
N VAL A 28 -0.26 -16.93 -14.56
CA VAL A 28 0.77 -16.39 -13.67
C VAL A 28 1.33 -15.07 -14.17
N ILE A 29 1.43 -14.89 -15.50
CA ILE A 29 1.93 -13.66 -16.12
C ILE A 29 0.98 -12.48 -15.85
N ILE A 30 -0.34 -12.71 -15.96
CA ILE A 30 -1.34 -11.67 -15.68
C ILE A 30 -1.35 -11.35 -14.19
N ALA A 31 -1.28 -12.36 -13.32
CA ALA A 31 -1.22 -12.15 -11.87
C ALA A 31 0.02 -11.34 -11.47
N ALA A 32 1.18 -11.62 -12.08
CA ALA A 32 2.41 -10.85 -11.86
C ALA A 32 2.26 -9.38 -12.32
N GLY A 33 1.65 -9.15 -13.48
CA GLY A 33 1.36 -7.80 -13.97
C GLY A 33 0.46 -7.01 -13.02
N ILE A 34 -0.61 -7.62 -12.52
CA ILE A 34 -1.52 -7.01 -11.55
C ILE A 34 -0.81 -6.76 -10.21
N GLY A 35 0.01 -7.71 -9.75
CA GLY A 35 0.83 -7.53 -8.55
C GLY A 35 1.74 -6.31 -8.64
N LEU A 36 2.40 -6.12 -9.80
CA LEU A 36 3.23 -4.94 -10.06
C LEU A 36 2.41 -3.63 -10.03
N VAL A 37 1.22 -3.62 -10.63
CA VAL A 37 0.32 -2.45 -10.60
C VAL A 37 -0.07 -2.10 -9.17
N VAL A 38 -0.43 -3.09 -8.35
CA VAL A 38 -0.80 -2.89 -6.95
C VAL A 38 0.37 -2.33 -6.15
N ILE A 39 1.57 -2.88 -6.31
CA ILE A 39 2.78 -2.40 -5.63
C ILE A 39 3.06 -0.95 -6.04
N GLY A 40 3.03 -0.65 -7.34
CA GLY A 40 3.23 0.70 -7.87
C GLY A 40 2.19 1.69 -7.31
N PHE A 41 0.93 1.26 -7.20
CA PHE A 41 -0.13 2.06 -6.62
C PHE A 41 0.11 2.38 -5.15
N VAL A 42 0.51 1.39 -4.34
CA VAL A 42 0.83 1.59 -2.92
C VAL A 42 2.01 2.56 -2.76
N LEU A 43 3.06 2.41 -3.57
CA LEU A 43 4.20 3.31 -3.56
C LEU A 43 3.81 4.74 -3.95
N ALA A 44 2.99 4.89 -5.00
CA ALA A 44 2.48 6.19 -5.44
C ALA A 44 1.60 6.84 -4.37
N ALA A 45 0.64 6.11 -3.81
CA ALA A 45 -0.22 6.59 -2.73
C ALA A 45 0.61 7.00 -1.51
N TRP A 46 1.62 6.23 -1.14
CA TRP A 46 2.49 6.56 -0.02
C TRP A 46 3.33 7.81 -0.28
N GLY A 47 3.86 7.97 -1.49
CA GLY A 47 4.54 9.20 -1.90
C GLY A 47 3.63 10.43 -1.87
N LEU A 48 2.39 10.29 -2.34
CA LEU A 48 1.38 11.36 -2.31
C LEU A 48 1.02 11.74 -0.87
N VAL A 49 0.71 10.76 -0.02
CA VAL A 49 0.36 11.00 1.39
C VAL A 49 1.54 11.60 2.15
N SER A 50 2.74 11.07 1.96
CA SER A 50 3.95 11.58 2.63
C SER A 50 4.26 13.01 2.18
N GLY A 51 4.09 13.31 0.89
CA GLY A 51 4.20 14.66 0.34
C GLY A 51 3.17 15.61 0.96
N MET A 52 1.90 15.20 1.01
CA MET A 52 0.83 15.99 1.63
C MET A 52 1.08 16.25 3.12
N LEU A 53 1.47 15.23 3.89
CA LEU A 53 1.77 15.36 5.32
C LEU A 53 2.99 16.26 5.57
N SER A 54 3.98 16.21 4.68
CA SER A 54 5.12 17.12 4.70
C SER A 54 4.69 18.57 4.41
N SER A 55 3.83 18.78 3.41
CA SER A 55 3.25 20.10 3.10
C SER A 55 2.36 20.66 4.22
N PHE A 56 1.75 19.81 5.04
CA PHE A 56 0.99 20.22 6.23
C PHE A 56 1.86 20.46 7.48
N GLY A 57 3.19 20.56 7.33
CA GLY A 57 4.11 20.87 8.43
C GLY A 57 4.38 19.68 9.38
N MET A 58 3.80 18.52 9.10
CA MET A 58 3.92 17.30 9.91
C MET A 58 5.17 16.49 9.56
N GLY A 59 5.84 16.79 8.43
CA GLY A 59 7.10 16.17 8.02
C GLY A 59 8.36 16.76 8.66
N GLY A 60 8.26 17.91 9.34
CA GLY A 60 9.41 18.63 9.93
C GLY A 60 9.62 18.41 11.43
N MET A 61 8.63 17.87 12.17
CA MET A 61 8.72 17.70 13.63
C MET A 61 9.47 16.43 14.09
N MET A 62 10.29 15.83 13.23
CA MET A 62 11.23 14.74 13.57
C MET A 62 12.70 15.16 13.39
N GLY A 63 12.98 16.46 13.22
CA GLY A 63 14.33 17.03 13.10
C GLY A 63 14.76 17.93 14.26
N GLY A 64 14.05 17.92 15.38
CA GLY A 64 14.48 18.59 16.61
C GLY A 64 15.44 17.70 17.38
N PHE A 65 16.72 17.77 17.04
CA PHE A 65 17.79 17.38 17.95
C PHE A 65 17.83 18.40 19.09
N GLU A 66 17.36 18.00 20.26
CA GLU A 66 17.96 18.38 21.55
C GLU A 66 18.28 17.09 22.31
#